data_AF-A0A397HSX4-F1
#
_entry.id   AF-A0A397HSX4-F1
#
_cell.length_a   1.000
_cell.length_b   1.000
_cell.length_c   1.000
_cell.angle_alpha   90.00
_cell.angle_beta   90.00
_cell.angle_gamma   90.00
#
_symmetry.space_group_name_H-M   'P 1'
#
loop_
_entity.id
_entity.type
_entity.pdbx_description
1 polymer ?
#
loop_
_entity_poly.entity_id
_entity_poly.type
_entity_poly.pdbx_seq_one_letter_code
_entity_poly.pdbx_strand_id
1 'polypeptide(L)'
;MSNLNELFKKKKQNPSRTSSYSRASSSRPSSASASRPSSASALRPSSASASRPSLFPRPLLESEDSDLTSSSVDQMNDAVTRRIFSKLDNLKTLLEKVKKNQEDMKEEIKTIKEEVAILSHDQACIDAVIIKSAQDLLEKKIYPNYDEFKESAEFFLRESDNEFFSTLGSKWEPYFEKKIRKPLSKRLRSLRGTLCARVKTAIFENFSNMLPPISNVAKASEIAARRK
;
A
#
# COMPACT_ATOMS: atom_id res chain seq x y z
N MET A 1 9.68 16.08 -45.71
CA MET A 1 8.99 15.02 -44.95
C MET A 1 8.08 15.67 -43.92
N SER A 2 6.96 16.23 -44.39
CA SER A 2 6.10 17.07 -43.55
C SER A 2 4.83 16.34 -43.16
N ASN A 3 4.62 16.25 -41.85
CA ASN A 3 3.35 16.41 -41.15
C ASN A 3 2.38 15.22 -41.06
N LEU A 4 2.68 14.29 -40.14
CA LEU A 4 1.72 13.31 -39.58
C LEU A 4 0.78 13.91 -38.50
N ASN A 5 0.98 15.18 -38.12
CA ASN A 5 0.23 15.84 -37.03
C ASN A 5 -1.09 16.49 -37.48
N GLU A 6 -1.37 16.60 -38.78
CA GLU A 6 -2.63 17.17 -39.29
C GLU A 6 -3.82 16.21 -39.26
N LEU A 7 -3.62 14.90 -38.98
CA LEU A 7 -4.72 13.92 -39.02
C LEU A 7 -5.60 13.88 -37.77
N PHE A 8 -5.28 14.68 -36.73
CA PHE A 8 -5.99 14.66 -35.44
C PHE A 8 -6.83 15.91 -35.14
N LYS A 9 -6.96 16.85 -36.08
CA LYS A 9 -7.85 17.99 -35.90
C LYS A 9 -9.21 17.74 -36.55
N LYS A 10 -10.21 17.66 -35.64
CA LYS A 10 -11.63 18.03 -35.79
C LYS A 10 -12.62 16.86 -35.95
N LYS A 11 -13.29 16.50 -34.85
CA LYS A 11 -14.74 16.73 -34.68
C LYS A 11 -15.19 16.56 -33.22
N LYS A 12 -15.46 17.69 -32.58
CA LYS A 12 -16.31 17.82 -31.38
C LYS A 12 -17.77 17.66 -31.82
N GLN A 13 -18.54 16.80 -31.17
CA GLN A 13 -19.98 17.06 -30.99
C GLN A 13 -20.52 16.26 -29.79
N ASN A 14 -20.84 16.98 -28.71
CA ASN A 14 -21.71 16.51 -27.62
C ASN A 14 -23.14 16.36 -28.15
N PRO A 15 -23.94 15.51 -27.49
CA PRO A 15 -25.17 16.05 -26.93
C PRO A 15 -25.32 15.73 -25.45
N SER A 16 -25.62 16.79 -24.71
CA SER A 16 -26.10 16.83 -23.35
C SER A 16 -27.38 16.01 -23.20
N ARG A 17 -27.49 15.22 -22.13
CA ARG A 17 -28.80 14.92 -21.54
C ARG A 17 -28.72 14.80 -20.02
N THR A 18 -29.29 15.82 -19.42
CA THR A 18 -29.66 16.02 -18.02
C THR A 18 -30.58 14.90 -17.51
N SER A 19 -30.35 14.44 -16.28
CA SER A 19 -31.44 13.90 -15.46
C SER A 19 -31.23 14.35 -14.02
N SER A 20 -32.11 15.24 -13.60
CA SER A 20 -32.15 15.86 -12.28
C SER A 20 -33.35 15.29 -11.56
N TYR A 21 -33.16 14.61 -10.42
CA TYR A 21 -34.18 14.56 -9.38
C TYR A 21 -33.50 14.64 -8.01
N SER A 22 -33.98 15.59 -7.23
CA SER A 22 -33.46 15.99 -5.94
C SER A 22 -34.27 15.38 -4.80
N ARG A 23 -33.55 14.91 -3.77
CA ARG A 23 -33.63 15.31 -2.35
C ARG A 23 -34.85 14.92 -1.47
N ALA A 24 -34.54 14.17 -0.39
CA ALA A 24 -34.86 14.43 1.02
C ALA A 24 -33.83 13.61 1.87
N SER A 25 -32.86 14.19 2.61
CA SER A 25 -32.90 14.75 3.99
C SER A 25 -33.68 13.85 4.96
N SER A 26 -33.17 13.31 6.08
CA SER A 26 -32.25 13.74 7.15
C SER A 26 -31.64 12.47 7.82
N SER A 27 -30.51 12.41 8.54
CA SER A 27 -30.13 13.20 9.73
C SER A 27 -28.65 12.99 10.07
N ARG A 28 -27.91 14.10 10.13
CA ARG A 28 -26.86 14.52 11.08
C ARG A 28 -26.11 13.45 11.93
N PRO A 29 -24.77 13.36 11.83
CA PRO A 29 -23.93 12.92 12.93
C PRO A 29 -23.43 14.14 13.73
N SER A 30 -23.63 14.14 15.03
CA SER A 30 -23.06 15.15 15.94
C SER A 30 -21.72 14.64 16.49
N SER A 31 -20.68 15.42 16.21
CA SER A 31 -19.43 15.64 16.96
C SER A 31 -19.68 15.73 18.47
N ALA A 32 -18.75 15.62 19.42
CA ALA A 32 -17.33 15.28 19.56
C ALA A 32 -17.02 15.45 21.07
N SER A 33 -15.87 14.94 21.52
CA SER A 33 -15.13 15.32 22.75
C SER A 33 -15.66 14.72 24.07
N ALA A 34 -14.95 13.77 24.68
CA ALA A 34 -13.70 13.87 25.44
C ALA A 34 -13.97 13.89 26.95
N SER A 35 -13.40 12.91 27.67
CA SER A 35 -12.49 13.11 28.82
C SER A 35 -12.70 12.08 29.95
N ARG A 36 -11.62 11.32 30.18
CA ARG A 36 -11.02 10.93 31.47
C ARG A 36 -11.80 10.00 32.43
N PRO A 37 -11.18 8.87 32.83
CA PRO A 37 -11.47 8.24 34.11
C PRO A 37 -10.69 8.95 35.23
N SER A 38 -11.41 9.38 36.27
CA SER A 38 -10.85 10.01 37.46
C SER A 38 -10.12 8.99 38.33
N SER A 39 -8.82 9.21 38.54
CA SER A 39 -8.11 8.80 39.74
C SER A 39 -7.87 10.05 40.59
N ALA A 40 -8.21 10.01 41.86
CA ALA A 40 -7.74 10.98 42.84
C ALA A 40 -7.35 10.23 44.12
N SER A 41 -6.06 10.29 44.43
CA SER A 41 -5.49 9.81 45.68
C SER A 41 -5.55 10.89 46.77
N ALA A 42 -5.83 10.42 47.98
CA ALA A 42 -5.25 10.83 49.27
C ALA A 42 -5.24 12.31 49.68
N LEU A 43 -5.96 12.64 50.76
CA LEU A 43 -5.48 13.58 51.79
C LEU A 43 -5.98 13.15 53.19
N ARG A 44 -4.99 12.80 54.04
CA ARG A 44 -4.83 12.98 55.50
C ARG A 44 -6.07 13.27 56.39
N PRO A 45 -5.98 12.79 57.64
CA PRO A 45 -6.17 13.69 58.78
C PRO A 45 -4.91 13.76 59.65
N SER A 46 -4.51 14.99 59.99
CA SER A 46 -3.62 15.26 61.12
C SER A 46 -4.13 16.46 61.91
N SER A 47 -4.59 16.16 63.12
CA SER A 47 -4.28 16.81 64.40
C SER A 47 -4.88 18.17 64.80
N ALA A 48 -5.10 18.24 66.14
CA ALA A 48 -5.38 19.37 67.05
C ALA A 48 -6.88 19.68 67.25
N SER A 49 -7.47 19.78 68.45
CA SER A 49 -6.96 20.01 69.81
C SER A 49 -7.97 19.48 70.86
N ALA A 50 -7.50 18.79 71.90
CA ALA A 50 -7.43 19.23 73.30
C ALA A 50 -8.75 19.30 74.08
N SER A 51 -8.91 18.35 75.03
CA SER A 51 -9.45 18.61 76.37
C SER A 51 -8.94 17.52 77.33
N ARG A 52 -8.08 17.92 78.27
CA ARG A 52 -7.79 17.24 79.56
C ARG A 52 -8.92 17.60 80.56
N PRO A 53 -9.06 16.99 81.76
CA PRO A 53 -8.15 16.15 82.58
C PRO A 53 -8.82 14.81 83.04
N SER A 54 -8.21 13.83 83.70
CA SER A 54 -7.71 13.87 85.10
C SER A 54 -7.27 12.46 85.59
N LEU A 55 -6.18 12.44 86.39
CA LEU A 55 -5.84 11.55 87.53
C LEU A 55 -5.69 10.00 87.37
N PHE A 56 -4.42 9.54 87.43
CA PHE A 56 -3.79 8.36 88.14
C PHE A 56 -4.45 6.95 88.16
N PRO A 57 -3.72 5.84 88.51
CA PRO A 57 -2.28 5.52 88.48
C PRO A 57 -1.95 4.19 87.71
N ARG A 58 -0.64 3.91 87.56
CA ARG A 58 -0.03 2.67 87.00
C ARG A 58 -0.61 1.35 87.56
N PRO A 59 -0.66 0.30 86.72
CA PRO A 59 -0.36 -1.06 87.15
C PRO A 59 1.03 -1.49 86.65
N LEU A 60 1.85 -1.88 87.63
CA LEU A 60 3.02 -2.73 87.48
C LEU A 60 2.58 -4.05 86.78
N LEU A 61 3.13 -4.35 85.61
CA LEU A 61 2.97 -5.68 85.00
C LEU A 61 4.22 -6.04 84.19
N GLU A 62 4.89 -7.05 84.74
CA GLU A 62 5.77 -8.08 84.16
C GLU A 62 6.29 -7.86 82.74
N SER A 63 7.61 -7.69 82.67
CA SER A 63 8.43 -7.87 81.48
C SER A 63 8.79 -9.35 81.36
N GLU A 64 8.16 -10.07 80.45
CA GLU A 64 8.71 -11.31 79.87
C GLU A 64 7.95 -11.64 78.57
N ASP A 65 8.67 -12.19 77.60
CA ASP A 65 8.29 -12.53 76.21
C ASP A 65 8.22 -11.39 75.17
N SER A 66 9.35 -11.08 74.52
CA SER A 66 9.37 -10.25 73.30
C SER A 66 10.36 -10.67 72.20
N ASP A 67 10.96 -11.87 72.28
CA ASP A 67 12.04 -12.24 71.35
C ASP A 67 11.64 -13.25 70.26
N LEU A 68 10.42 -13.82 70.29
CA LEU A 68 9.95 -14.77 69.25
C LEU A 68 9.07 -14.14 68.17
N THR A 69 8.55 -12.93 68.39
CA THR A 69 7.66 -12.24 67.45
C THR A 69 8.39 -11.33 66.47
N SER A 70 9.55 -10.75 66.83
CA SER A 70 10.32 -9.87 65.94
C SER A 70 10.90 -10.62 64.73
N SER A 71 11.46 -11.82 64.95
CA SER A 71 12.04 -12.69 63.92
C SER A 71 11.06 -13.09 62.81
N SER A 72 9.79 -13.37 63.16
CA SER A 72 8.74 -13.73 62.21
C SER A 72 8.33 -12.55 61.33
N VAL A 73 8.24 -11.35 61.92
CA VAL A 73 7.91 -10.11 61.20
C VAL A 73 9.03 -9.74 60.23
N ASP A 74 10.29 -9.86 60.64
CA ASP A 74 11.45 -9.59 59.79
C ASP A 74 11.55 -10.58 58.61
N GLN A 75 11.27 -11.86 58.84
CA GLN A 75 11.23 -12.87 57.79
C GLN A 75 10.11 -12.60 56.76
N MET A 76 8.94 -12.16 57.23
CA MET A 76 7.82 -11.77 56.36
C MET A 76 8.15 -10.51 55.53
N ASN A 77 8.80 -9.52 56.14
CA ASN A 77 9.22 -8.29 55.47
C ASN A 77 10.26 -8.55 54.37
N ASP A 78 11.21 -9.45 54.62
CA ASP A 78 12.21 -9.86 53.61
C ASP A 78 11.57 -10.59 52.42
N ALA A 79 10.60 -11.48 52.68
CA ALA A 79 9.83 -12.15 51.63
C ALA A 79 9.02 -11.15 50.79
N VAL A 80 8.38 -10.15 51.42
CA VAL A 80 7.67 -9.07 50.73
C VAL A 80 8.63 -8.25 49.87
N THR A 81 9.80 -7.90 50.41
CA THR A 81 10.83 -7.12 49.72
C THR A 81 11.37 -7.85 48.49
N ARG A 82 11.73 -9.14 48.61
CA ARG A 82 12.14 -9.99 47.48
C ARG A 82 11.05 -10.10 46.40
N ARG A 83 9.77 -10.17 46.82
CA ARG A 83 8.64 -10.18 45.89
C ARG A 83 8.48 -8.85 45.14
N ILE A 84 8.74 -7.72 45.79
CA ILE A 84 8.71 -6.40 45.16
C ILE A 84 9.81 -6.29 44.10
N PHE A 85 11.05 -6.66 44.45
CA PHE A 85 12.17 -6.59 43.50
C PHE A 85 11.95 -7.49 42.28
N SER A 86 11.50 -8.73 42.48
CA SER A 86 11.20 -9.62 41.33
C SER A 86 10.08 -9.07 40.44
N LYS A 87 9.05 -8.43 41.00
CA LYS A 87 8.04 -7.71 40.19
C LYS A 87 8.65 -6.53 39.43
N LEU A 88 9.57 -5.79 40.03
CA LEU A 88 10.22 -4.64 39.41
C LEU A 88 11.11 -5.07 38.24
N ASP A 89 11.85 -6.17 38.38
CA ASP A 89 12.63 -6.76 37.29
C ASP A 89 11.73 -7.24 36.15
N ASN A 90 10.61 -7.90 36.48
CA ASN A 90 9.62 -8.30 35.48
C ASN A 90 9.06 -7.09 34.71
N LEU A 91 8.72 -6.00 35.40
CA LEU A 91 8.25 -4.77 34.75
C LEU A 91 9.33 -4.16 33.84
N LYS A 92 10.60 -4.15 34.28
CA LYS A 92 11.72 -3.68 33.46
C LYS A 92 11.86 -4.49 32.17
N THR A 93 11.77 -5.82 32.25
CA THR A 93 11.87 -6.67 31.05
C THR A 93 10.68 -6.48 30.10
N LEU A 94 9.46 -6.29 30.62
CA LEU A 94 8.29 -5.97 29.79
C LEU A 94 8.42 -4.61 29.10
N LEU A 95 8.96 -3.60 29.79
CA LEU A 95 9.19 -2.27 29.22
C LEU A 95 10.17 -2.33 28.05
N GLU A 96 11.28 -3.07 28.19
CA GLU A 96 12.24 -3.24 27.09
C GLU A 96 11.63 -3.96 25.88
N LYS A 97 10.80 -4.99 26.11
CA LYS A 97 10.06 -5.68 25.03
C LYS A 97 9.10 -4.73 24.31
N VAL A 98 8.35 -3.92 25.05
CA VAL A 98 7.42 -2.94 24.46
C VAL A 98 8.19 -1.89 23.64
N LYS A 99 9.32 -1.40 24.15
CA LYS A 99 10.16 -0.43 23.44
C LYS A 99 10.71 -1.00 22.14
N LYS A 100 11.18 -2.24 22.15
CA LYS A 100 11.67 -2.92 20.93
C LYS A 100 10.55 -3.09 19.90
N ASN A 101 9.38 -3.58 20.32
CA ASN A 101 8.21 -3.72 19.45
C ASN A 101 7.77 -2.38 18.85
N GLN A 102 7.85 -1.29 19.62
CA GLN A 102 7.49 0.05 19.14
C GLN A 102 8.44 0.53 18.02
N GLU A 103 9.74 0.26 18.13
CA GLU A 103 10.69 0.62 17.07
C GLU A 103 10.50 -0.25 15.83
N ASP A 104 10.26 -1.55 15.99
CA ASP A 104 10.01 -2.46 14.87
C ASP A 104 8.74 -2.04 14.08
N MET A 105 7.65 -1.74 14.79
CA MET A 105 6.42 -1.21 14.16
C MET A 105 6.66 0.10 13.41
N LYS A 106 7.54 0.97 13.91
CA LYS A 106 7.84 2.26 13.28
C LYS A 106 8.56 2.08 11.94
N GLU A 107 9.49 1.14 11.85
CA GLU A 107 10.17 0.81 10.59
C GLU A 107 9.24 0.09 9.59
N GLU A 108 8.35 -0.79 10.07
CA GLU A 108 7.31 -1.39 9.22
C GLU A 108 6.36 -0.31 8.66
N ILE A 109 5.90 0.62 9.48
CA ILE A 109 5.02 1.72 9.03
C ILE A 109 5.74 2.60 7.99
N LYS A 110 7.03 2.89 8.19
CA LYS A 110 7.83 3.63 7.21
C LYS A 110 7.91 2.89 5.87
N THR A 111 8.17 1.59 5.92
CA THR A 111 8.24 0.72 4.72
C THR A 111 6.90 0.67 3.98
N ILE A 112 5.80 0.45 4.71
CA ILE A 112 4.44 0.43 4.14
C ILE A 112 4.13 1.77 3.48
N LYS A 113 4.49 2.89 4.11
CA LYS A 113 4.23 4.23 3.56
C LYS A 113 4.95 4.45 2.23
N GLU A 114 6.20 3.99 2.10
CA GLU A 114 6.94 4.04 0.84
C GLU A 114 6.29 3.16 -0.24
N GLU A 115 5.88 1.94 0.10
CA GLU A 115 5.21 1.04 -0.85
C GLU A 115 3.87 1.62 -1.33
N VAL A 116 3.09 2.23 -0.43
CA VAL A 116 1.82 2.87 -0.76
C VAL A 116 2.03 4.02 -1.75
N ALA A 117 3.05 4.86 -1.54
CA ALA A 117 3.36 5.96 -2.45
C ALA A 117 3.72 5.46 -3.86
N ILE A 118 4.48 4.37 -3.96
CA ILE A 118 4.82 3.74 -5.25
C ILE A 118 3.57 3.17 -5.93
N LEU A 119 2.70 2.51 -5.17
CA LEU A 119 1.50 1.87 -5.71
C LEU A 119 0.44 2.86 -6.17
N SER A 120 0.38 4.04 -5.55
CA SER A 120 -0.55 5.13 -5.86
C SER A 120 -0.04 6.09 -6.95
N HIS A 121 1.09 5.77 -7.59
CA HIS A 121 1.61 6.59 -8.68
C HIS A 121 0.58 6.74 -9.81
N ASP A 122 0.62 7.87 -10.51
CA ASP A 122 -0.39 8.28 -11.48
C ASP A 122 -0.63 7.21 -12.54
N GLN A 123 -1.84 6.64 -12.53
CA GLN A 123 -2.23 5.61 -13.49
C GLN A 123 -2.24 6.15 -14.93
N ALA A 124 -2.55 7.43 -15.13
CA ALA A 124 -2.53 8.03 -16.47
C ALA A 124 -1.10 8.13 -17.01
N CYS A 125 -0.13 8.49 -16.16
CA CYS A 125 1.30 8.43 -16.48
C CYS A 125 1.71 7.01 -16.89
N ILE A 126 1.37 5.99 -16.08
CA ILE A 126 1.70 4.58 -16.37
C ILE A 126 1.08 4.14 -17.70
N ASP A 127 -0.19 4.47 -17.95
CA ASP A 127 -0.88 4.13 -19.19
C ASP A 127 -0.23 4.81 -20.41
N ALA A 128 0.23 6.06 -20.27
CA ALA A 128 0.97 6.77 -21.31
C ALA A 128 2.31 6.11 -21.60
N VAL A 129 3.07 5.71 -20.56
CA VAL A 129 4.31 4.94 -20.69
C VAL A 129 4.06 3.64 -21.45
N ILE A 130 3.00 2.90 -21.11
CA ILE A 130 2.63 1.65 -21.79
C ILE A 130 2.31 1.90 -23.27
N ILE A 131 1.55 2.96 -23.58
CA ILE A 131 1.17 3.26 -24.97
C ILE A 131 2.40 3.61 -25.80
N LYS A 132 3.25 4.51 -25.32
CA LYS A 132 4.47 4.94 -26.03
C LYS A 132 5.45 3.79 -26.22
N SER A 133 5.71 3.02 -25.17
CA SER A 133 6.59 1.84 -25.22
C SER A 133 6.09 0.82 -26.24
N ALA A 134 4.79 0.52 -26.27
CA ALA A 134 4.24 -0.44 -27.21
C ALA A 134 4.34 0.02 -28.67
N GLN A 135 4.23 1.33 -28.92
CA GLN A 135 4.38 1.91 -30.26
C GLN A 135 5.81 1.84 -30.74
N ASP A 136 6.76 2.31 -29.92
CA ASP A 136 8.20 2.26 -30.20
C ASP A 136 8.69 0.83 -30.43
N LEU A 137 8.26 -0.11 -29.58
CA LEU A 137 8.60 -1.52 -29.73
C LEU A 137 8.09 -2.10 -31.05
N LEU A 138 6.83 -1.82 -31.43
CA LEU A 138 6.26 -2.36 -32.66
C LEU A 138 6.94 -1.81 -33.91
N GLU A 139 7.37 -0.54 -33.87
CA GLU A 139 8.12 0.09 -34.96
C GLU A 139 9.48 -0.59 -35.19
N LYS A 140 10.14 -1.03 -34.11
CA LYS A 140 11.44 -1.70 -34.15
C LYS A 140 11.33 -3.20 -34.45
N LYS A 141 10.45 -3.92 -33.73
CA LYS A 141 10.33 -5.39 -33.77
C LYS A 141 8.90 -5.88 -33.54
N ILE A 142 8.44 -6.81 -34.38
CA ILE A 142 7.09 -7.42 -34.26
C ILE A 142 6.97 -8.33 -33.01
N TYR A 143 8.11 -8.90 -32.57
CA TYR A 143 8.21 -9.77 -31.38
C TYR A 143 9.42 -9.37 -30.53
N PRO A 144 9.26 -8.42 -29.60
CA PRO A 144 10.32 -8.02 -28.70
C PRO A 144 10.65 -9.07 -27.63
N ASN A 145 11.90 -9.08 -27.15
CA ASN A 145 12.34 -9.88 -26.02
C ASN A 145 12.06 -9.19 -24.68
N TYR A 146 12.28 -9.88 -23.55
CA TYR A 146 12.00 -9.32 -22.21
C TYR A 146 12.81 -8.05 -21.91
N ASP A 147 14.09 -8.04 -22.23
CA ASP A 147 14.99 -6.91 -21.95
C ASP A 147 14.55 -5.67 -22.74
N GLU A 148 14.14 -5.84 -23.99
CA GLU A 148 13.60 -4.78 -24.83
C GLU A 148 12.30 -4.17 -24.25
N PHE A 149 11.42 -5.00 -23.69
CA PHE A 149 10.24 -4.51 -22.98
C PHE A 149 10.63 -3.63 -21.79
N LYS A 150 11.63 -4.06 -21.03
CA LYS A 150 12.10 -3.38 -19.83
C LYS A 150 12.82 -2.07 -20.17
N GLU A 151 13.74 -2.09 -21.13
CA GLU A 151 14.48 -0.92 -21.61
C GLU A 151 13.54 0.15 -22.17
N SER A 152 12.57 -0.24 -23.01
CA SER A 152 11.59 0.70 -23.57
C SER A 152 10.73 1.34 -22.46
N ALA A 153 10.23 0.53 -21.52
CA ALA A 153 9.44 1.03 -20.39
C ALA A 153 10.27 1.95 -19.47
N GLU A 154 11.53 1.61 -19.23
CA GLU A 154 12.45 2.43 -18.44
C GLU A 154 12.69 3.79 -19.09
N PHE A 155 13.00 3.79 -20.39
CA PHE A 155 13.20 5.00 -21.17
C PHE A 155 11.98 5.94 -21.07
N PHE A 156 10.78 5.42 -21.36
CA PHE A 156 9.57 6.24 -21.35
C PHE A 156 9.10 6.64 -19.95
N LEU A 157 9.39 5.85 -18.92
CA LEU A 157 9.10 6.25 -17.54
C LEU A 157 10.03 7.37 -17.08
N ARG A 158 11.33 7.28 -17.37
CA ARG A 158 12.28 8.38 -17.10
C ARG A 158 11.91 9.66 -17.86
N GLU A 159 11.50 9.52 -19.11
CA GLU A 159 11.04 10.65 -19.93
C GLU A 159 9.75 11.29 -19.39
N SER A 160 8.86 10.50 -18.78
CA SER A 160 7.56 10.98 -18.29
C SER A 160 7.63 11.54 -16.87
N ASP A 161 8.36 10.87 -15.98
CA ASP A 161 8.57 11.27 -14.59
C ASP A 161 9.91 10.71 -14.06
N ASN A 162 11.00 11.43 -14.34
CA ASN A 162 12.33 11.06 -13.87
C ASN A 162 12.47 11.10 -12.34
N GLU A 163 11.72 11.99 -11.66
CA GLU A 163 11.76 12.09 -10.20
C GLU A 163 11.18 10.81 -9.59
N PHE A 164 9.97 10.41 -10.02
CA PHE A 164 9.37 9.16 -9.60
C PHE A 164 10.27 7.95 -9.93
N PHE A 165 10.82 7.89 -11.15
CA PHE A 165 11.75 6.82 -11.50
C PHE A 165 12.93 6.74 -10.53
N SER A 166 13.50 7.90 -10.17
CA SER A 166 14.63 7.98 -9.24
C SER A 166 14.24 7.50 -7.84
N THR A 167 12.99 7.72 -7.39
CA THR A 167 12.50 7.18 -6.11
C THR A 167 12.36 5.65 -6.09
N LEU A 168 12.18 5.01 -7.25
CA LEU A 168 12.08 3.55 -7.31
C LEU A 168 13.41 2.89 -6.99
N GLY A 169 14.52 3.38 -7.55
CA GLY A 169 15.85 2.78 -7.35
C GLY A 169 15.84 1.27 -7.60
N SER A 170 16.21 0.48 -6.58
CA SER A 170 16.19 -0.99 -6.63
C SER A 170 14.78 -1.60 -6.76
N LYS A 171 13.73 -0.84 -6.46
CA LYS A 171 12.32 -1.26 -6.58
C LYS A 171 11.78 -1.16 -8.02
N TRP A 172 12.57 -0.65 -8.97
CA TRP A 172 12.17 -0.53 -10.38
C TRP A 172 11.73 -1.87 -10.97
N GLU A 173 12.52 -2.92 -10.78
CA GLU A 173 12.26 -4.23 -11.40
C GLU A 173 10.98 -4.89 -10.85
N PRO A 174 10.76 -4.98 -9.53
CA PRO A 174 9.48 -5.40 -8.97
C PRO A 174 8.29 -4.55 -9.45
N TYR A 175 8.49 -3.24 -9.60
CA TYR A 175 7.45 -2.33 -10.07
C TYR A 175 7.07 -2.60 -11.53
N PHE A 176 8.06 -2.71 -12.42
CA PHE A 176 7.86 -3.03 -13.83
C PHE A 176 7.07 -4.33 -14.00
N GLU A 177 7.49 -5.39 -13.29
CA GLU A 177 6.84 -6.70 -13.33
C GLU A 177 5.37 -6.64 -12.91
N LYS A 178 5.10 -5.92 -11.82
CA LYS A 178 3.76 -5.83 -11.21
C LYS A 178 2.82 -4.89 -11.98
N LYS A 179 3.32 -3.75 -12.44
CA LYS A 179 2.49 -2.64 -12.95
C LYS A 179 2.52 -2.49 -14.48
N ILE A 180 3.64 -2.77 -15.14
CA ILE A 180 3.84 -2.41 -16.55
C ILE A 180 3.85 -3.63 -17.47
N ARG A 181 4.57 -4.70 -17.12
CA ARG A 181 4.85 -5.84 -18.02
C ARG A 181 3.60 -6.43 -18.67
N LYS A 182 2.61 -6.83 -17.86
CA LYS A 182 1.37 -7.46 -18.35
C LYS A 182 0.53 -6.50 -19.21
N PRO A 183 0.21 -5.27 -18.76
CA PRO A 183 -0.47 -4.28 -19.60
C PRO A 183 0.27 -3.97 -20.92
N LEU A 184 1.58 -3.79 -20.86
CA LEU A 184 2.41 -3.50 -22.04
C LEU A 184 2.37 -4.64 -23.06
N SER A 185 2.49 -5.88 -22.60
CA SER A 185 2.35 -7.07 -23.44
C SER A 185 0.97 -7.16 -24.09
N LYS A 186 -0.09 -6.83 -23.35
CA LYS A 186 -1.47 -6.81 -23.86
C LYS A 186 -1.64 -5.72 -24.93
N ARG A 187 -1.07 -4.53 -24.69
CA ARG A 187 -1.13 -3.41 -25.65
C ARG A 187 -0.41 -3.74 -26.94
N LEU A 188 0.82 -4.26 -26.85
CA LEU A 188 1.60 -4.65 -28.03
C LEU A 188 0.89 -5.73 -28.86
N ARG A 189 0.33 -6.75 -28.20
CA ARG A 189 -0.47 -7.79 -28.88
C ARG A 189 -1.66 -7.18 -29.63
N SER A 190 -2.35 -6.22 -29.02
CA SER A 190 -3.47 -5.52 -29.66
C SER A 190 -3.00 -4.75 -30.90
N LEU A 191 -1.91 -3.99 -30.80
CA LEU A 191 -1.38 -3.22 -31.93
C LEU A 191 -0.98 -4.15 -33.08
N ARG A 192 -0.35 -5.29 -32.78
CA ARG A 192 -0.04 -6.32 -33.78
C ARG A 192 -1.28 -6.88 -34.46
N GLY A 193 -2.35 -7.12 -33.71
CA GLY A 193 -3.64 -7.55 -34.26
C GLY A 193 -4.21 -6.52 -35.25
N THR A 194 -4.19 -5.24 -34.88
CA THR A 194 -4.60 -4.14 -35.77
C THR A 194 -3.72 -4.04 -37.00
N LEU A 195 -2.40 -4.15 -36.85
CA LEU A 195 -1.46 -4.14 -37.96
C LEU A 195 -1.73 -5.30 -38.93
N CYS A 196 -1.90 -6.52 -38.41
CA CYS A 196 -2.23 -7.70 -39.21
C CYS A 196 -3.52 -7.52 -40.02
N ALA A 197 -4.57 -6.97 -39.41
CA ALA A 197 -5.82 -6.67 -40.10
C ALA A 197 -5.60 -5.68 -41.25
N ARG A 198 -4.88 -4.58 -40.99
CA ARG A 198 -4.57 -3.57 -42.02
C ARG A 198 -3.73 -4.12 -43.15
N VAL A 199 -2.69 -4.90 -42.84
CA VAL A 199 -1.83 -5.55 -43.85
C VAL A 199 -2.67 -6.51 -44.69
N LYS A 200 -3.54 -7.31 -44.09
CA LYS A 200 -4.43 -8.22 -44.82
C LYS A 200 -5.37 -7.46 -45.76
N THR A 201 -6.00 -6.40 -45.27
CA THR A 201 -6.86 -5.53 -46.09
C THR A 201 -6.09 -4.91 -47.25
N ALA A 202 -4.92 -4.33 -47.00
CA ALA A 202 -4.09 -3.71 -48.04
C ALA A 202 -3.60 -4.72 -49.09
N ILE A 203 -3.23 -5.94 -48.68
CA ILE A 203 -2.87 -7.00 -49.63
C ILE A 203 -4.08 -7.36 -50.51
N PHE A 204 -5.26 -7.54 -49.90
CA PHE A 204 -6.46 -7.86 -50.68
C PHE A 204 -6.83 -6.72 -51.64
N GLU A 205 -6.82 -5.46 -51.19
CA GLU A 205 -7.12 -4.31 -52.04
C GLU A 205 -6.17 -4.21 -53.24
N ASN A 206 -4.86 -4.42 -53.03
CA ASN A 206 -3.86 -4.27 -54.09
C ASN A 206 -3.75 -5.48 -55.02
N PHE A 207 -4.03 -6.70 -54.53
CA PHE A 207 -3.77 -7.94 -55.28
C PHE A 207 -5.04 -8.76 -55.58
N SER A 208 -6.23 -8.35 -55.12
CA SER A 208 -7.48 -9.12 -55.29
C SER A 208 -7.77 -9.47 -56.75
N ASN A 209 -7.50 -8.57 -57.68
CA ASN A 209 -7.68 -8.77 -59.12
C ASN A 209 -6.58 -9.64 -59.78
N MET A 210 -5.43 -9.80 -59.13
CA MET A 210 -4.32 -10.65 -59.57
C MET A 210 -4.43 -12.08 -59.02
N LEU A 211 -5.27 -12.30 -58.00
CA LEU A 211 -5.48 -13.60 -57.39
C LEU A 211 -6.65 -14.34 -58.07
N PRO A 212 -6.49 -15.63 -58.42
CA PRO A 212 -7.58 -16.39 -58.98
C PRO A 212 -8.74 -16.51 -57.97
N PRO A 213 -10.01 -16.46 -58.42
CA PRO A 213 -11.16 -16.65 -57.55
C PRO A 213 -11.03 -17.91 -56.68
N ILE A 214 -11.17 -17.75 -55.37
CA ILE A 214 -11.16 -18.88 -54.44
C ILE A 214 -12.59 -19.41 -54.35
N SER A 215 -12.87 -20.50 -55.06
CA SER A 215 -14.13 -21.24 -54.92
C SER A 215 -14.00 -22.26 -53.79
N ASN A 216 -15.00 -22.31 -52.91
CA ASN A 216 -15.11 -23.36 -51.87
C ASN A 216 -15.52 -24.73 -52.44
N VAL A 217 -15.85 -24.80 -53.74
CA VAL A 217 -16.18 -26.02 -54.48
C VAL A 217 -15.02 -26.45 -55.40
N ALA A 218 -13.87 -25.76 -55.35
CA ALA A 218 -12.72 -26.06 -56.20
C ALA A 218 -12.20 -27.48 -55.95
N LYS A 219 -11.96 -28.23 -57.03
CA LYS A 219 -11.45 -29.61 -56.93
C LYS A 219 -9.98 -29.61 -56.52
N ALA A 220 -9.53 -30.67 -55.86
CA ALA A 220 -8.14 -30.80 -55.39
C ALA A 220 -7.09 -30.61 -56.52
N SER A 221 -7.39 -31.05 -57.74
CA SER A 221 -6.54 -30.84 -58.92
C SER A 221 -6.41 -29.37 -59.31
N GLU A 222 -7.46 -28.58 -59.15
CA GLU A 222 -7.52 -27.14 -59.44
C GLU A 222 -6.76 -26.32 -58.40
N ILE A 223 -6.78 -26.76 -57.13
CA ILE A 223 -5.97 -26.19 -56.04
C ILE A 223 -4.49 -26.52 -56.25
N ALA A 224 -4.15 -27.74 -56.69
CA ALA A 224 -2.78 -28.15 -56.95
C ALA A 224 -2.13 -27.33 -58.09
N ALA A 225 -2.90 -26.94 -59.10
CA ALA A 225 -2.42 -26.10 -60.21
C ALA A 225 -1.99 -24.68 -59.78
N ARG A 226 -2.45 -24.19 -58.62
CA ARG A 226 -2.11 -22.87 -58.06
C ARG A 226 -0.77 -22.85 -57.31
N ARG A 227 -0.09 -23.99 -57.19
CA ARG A 227 1.18 -24.14 -56.45
C ARG A 227 2.44 -24.08 -57.33
N LYS A 228 2.29 -23.91 -58.66
CA LYS A 228 3.39 -23.68 -59.60
C LYS A 228 3.72 -22.20 -59.67
#